data_AF-A0A842XT91-F1
#
_entry.id   AF-A0A842XT91-F1
#
_cell.length_a   1.000
_cell.length_b   1.000
_cell.length_c   1.000
_cell.angle_alpha   90.00
_cell.angle_beta   90.00
_cell.angle_gamma   90.00
#
_symmetry.space_group_name_H-M   'P 1'
#
loop_
_entity.id
_entity.type
_entity.pdbx_description
1 polymer ?
#
loop_
_entity_poly.entity_id
_entity_poly.type
_entity_poly.pdbx_seq_one_letter_code
_entity_poly.pdbx_strand_id
1 'polypeptide(L)'
;MEKEAIEQYTLIPNLPYLGFDIIAFTFSRTKELVHPLWEKGKKWAAKQPNVVFVSTGQGMDSDAIMVSVHKNYAGFVKFYHVFRRDWGKDLADFKIFLMSVKGSVQLKPFSFNYLIDAYQKENDK
;
A
#
# COMPACT_ATOMS: atom_id res chain seq x y z
N MET A 1 12.69 -25.37 -1.73
CA MET A 1 11.43 -24.72 -2.17
C MET A 1 10.67 -24.06 -1.03
N GLU A 2 9.97 -24.76 -0.11
CA GLU A 2 9.12 -24.06 0.89
C GLU A 2 9.87 -23.01 1.72
N LYS A 3 11.08 -23.29 2.20
CA LYS A 3 11.87 -22.34 3.01
C LYS A 3 12.54 -21.21 2.21
N GLU A 4 12.65 -21.33 0.89
CA GLU A 4 13.31 -20.34 0.03
C GLU A 4 12.32 -19.49 -0.75
N ALA A 5 11.10 -19.99 -0.97
CA ALA A 5 10.05 -19.33 -1.74
C ALA A 5 8.93 -18.73 -0.89
N ILE A 6 8.84 -19.09 0.40
CA ILE A 6 7.74 -18.66 1.29
C ILE A 6 8.30 -17.79 2.40
N GLU A 7 8.13 -16.47 2.27
CA GLU A 7 8.49 -15.51 3.31
C GLU A 7 7.49 -15.48 4.47
N GLN A 8 6.21 -15.75 4.19
CA GLN A 8 5.12 -15.68 5.17
C GLN A 8 3.93 -16.55 4.77
N TYR A 9 3.30 -17.18 5.77
CA TYR A 9 1.95 -17.73 5.64
C TYR A 9 0.94 -16.70 6.16
N THR A 10 -0.01 -16.30 5.33
CA THR A 10 -1.10 -15.39 5.72
C THR A 10 -2.42 -15.79 5.07
N LEU A 11 -3.52 -15.57 5.79
CA LEU A 11 -4.87 -15.64 5.23
C LEU A 11 -5.26 -14.22 4.79
N ILE A 12 -5.77 -14.07 3.57
CA ILE A 12 -6.27 -12.78 3.09
C ILE A 12 -7.64 -12.54 3.72
N PRO A 13 -7.79 -11.54 4.62
CA PRO A 13 -9.04 -11.35 5.33
C PRO A 13 -10.11 -10.72 4.43
N ASN A 14 -11.37 -11.03 4.72
CA ASN A 14 -12.50 -10.28 4.19
C ASN A 14 -12.56 -8.89 4.85
N LEU A 15 -11.97 -7.89 4.20
CA LEU A 15 -11.89 -6.51 4.71
C LEU A 15 -13.27 -5.90 5.03
N PRO A 16 -14.31 -6.04 4.17
CA PRO A 16 -15.67 -5.59 4.48
C PRO A 16 -16.23 -6.17 5.78
N TYR A 17 -16.01 -7.47 6.01
CA TYR A 17 -16.45 -8.17 7.22
C TYR A 17 -15.77 -7.61 8.48
N LEU A 18 -14.49 -7.23 8.38
CA LEU A 18 -13.74 -6.58 9.46
C LEU A 18 -14.09 -5.09 9.64
N GLY A 19 -15.04 -4.56 8.85
CA GLY A 19 -15.49 -3.17 8.93
C GLY A 19 -14.58 -2.17 8.23
N PHE A 20 -13.67 -2.63 7.36
CA PHE A 20 -12.91 -1.76 6.47
C PHE A 20 -13.71 -1.46 5.21
N ASP A 21 -13.58 -0.23 4.71
CA ASP A 21 -14.31 0.23 3.54
C ASP A 21 -13.47 1.08 2.57
N ILE A 22 -12.31 1.59 2.99
CA ILE A 22 -11.47 2.40 2.12
C ILE A 22 -10.07 1.83 2.06
N ILE A 23 -9.55 1.70 0.84
CA ILE A 23 -8.13 1.53 0.58
C ILE A 23 -7.63 2.79 -0.11
N ALA A 24 -6.55 3.36 0.42
CA ALA A 24 -5.91 4.54 -0.12
C ALA A 24 -4.51 4.19 -0.64
N PHE A 25 -4.30 4.43 -1.93
CA PHE A 25 -2.99 4.38 -2.57
C PHE A 25 -2.45 5.79 -2.62
N THR A 26 -1.44 6.06 -1.80
CA THR A 26 -0.76 7.36 -1.74
C THR A 26 0.51 7.28 -2.55
N PHE A 27 0.60 8.08 -3.59
CA PHE A 27 1.78 8.25 -4.42
C PHE A 27 2.44 9.56 -4.00
N SER A 28 3.68 9.50 -3.54
CA SER A 28 4.40 10.68 -3.05
C SER A 28 5.66 10.92 -3.84
N ARG A 29 6.04 12.19 -3.96
CA ARG A 29 7.33 12.61 -4.48
C ARG A 29 8.09 13.36 -3.39
N THR A 30 9.30 12.92 -3.11
CA THR A 30 10.18 13.61 -2.17
C THR A 30 10.81 14.85 -2.83
N LYS A 31 11.16 15.85 -2.03
CA LYS A 31 11.91 17.02 -2.52
C LYS A 31 13.37 16.67 -2.82
N GLU A 32 13.93 15.77 -2.01
CA GLU A 32 15.32 15.34 -2.11
C GLU A 32 15.37 13.82 -1.89
N LEU A 33 16.02 13.10 -2.82
CA LEU A 33 16.22 11.66 -2.72
C LEU A 33 17.41 11.37 -1.80
N VAL A 34 17.20 11.36 -0.49
CA VAL A 34 18.29 11.15 0.49
C VAL A 34 17.99 9.99 1.43
N HIS A 35 18.97 9.11 1.64
CA HIS A 35 18.96 7.96 2.55
C HIS A 35 18.35 8.20 3.96
N PRO A 36 18.52 9.37 4.63
CA PRO A 36 17.91 9.63 5.93
C PRO A 36 16.37 9.59 5.94
N LEU A 37 15.73 9.88 4.80
CA LEU A 37 14.27 9.87 4.69
C LEU A 37 13.71 8.44 4.72
N TRP A 38 14.47 7.45 4.25
CA TRP A 38 14.01 6.06 4.23
C TRP A 38 13.95 5.45 5.63
N GLU A 39 14.95 5.73 6.47
CA GLU A 39 14.95 5.29 7.87
C GLU A 39 13.85 5.99 8.68
N LYS A 40 13.64 7.29 8.44
CA LYS A 40 12.47 8.00 8.98
C LYS A 40 11.17 7.33 8.52
N GLY A 41 11.09 6.99 7.24
CA GLY A 41 9.95 6.33 6.59
C GLY A 41 9.61 4.99 7.24
N LYS A 42 10.62 4.12 7.37
CA LYS A 42 10.50 2.81 7.99
C LYS A 42 10.00 2.90 9.44
N LYS A 43 10.59 3.80 10.24
CA LYS A 43 10.19 4.01 11.64
C LYS A 43 8.80 4.62 11.77
N TRP A 44 8.42 5.50 10.86
CA TRP A 44 7.09 6.11 10.87
C TRP A 44 6.02 5.09 10.45
N ALA A 45 6.24 4.34 9.36
CA ALA A 45 5.33 3.34 8.83
C ALA A 45 5.04 2.21 9.84
N ALA A 46 6.06 1.76 10.58
CA ALA A 46 5.90 0.75 11.63
C ALA A 46 4.94 1.18 12.76
N LYS A 47 4.68 2.49 12.93
CA LYS A 47 3.73 3.02 13.91
C LYS A 47 2.31 3.18 13.37
N GLN A 48 2.10 2.96 12.08
CA GLN A 48 0.80 3.12 11.42
C GLN A 48 0.19 1.73 11.14
N PRO A 49 -0.62 1.16 12.06
CA PRO A 49 -1.16 -0.19 11.88
C PRO A 49 -2.11 -0.32 10.68
N ASN A 50 -2.62 0.81 10.18
CA ASN A 50 -3.46 0.89 9.00
C ASN A 50 -2.67 0.94 7.68
N VAL A 51 -1.34 1.11 7.74
CA VAL A 51 -0.46 1.07 6.56
C VAL A 51 0.00 -0.37 6.36
N VAL A 52 -0.36 -0.96 5.22
CA VAL A 52 -0.10 -2.38 4.92
C VAL A 52 1.07 -2.58 3.96
N PHE A 53 1.49 -1.52 3.28
CA PHE A 53 2.61 -1.56 2.33
C PHE A 53 3.19 -0.17 2.11
N VAL A 54 4.51 -0.07 2.02
CA VAL A 54 5.24 1.14 1.57
C VAL A 54 6.46 0.69 0.78
N SER A 55 6.74 1.33 -0.35
CA SER A 55 7.97 1.11 -1.11
C SER A 55 8.36 2.36 -1.89
N THR A 56 9.66 2.50 -2.17
CA THR A 56 10.12 3.36 -3.26
C THR A 56 9.75 2.71 -4.60
N GLY A 57 9.66 3.53 -5.65
CA GLY A 57 9.31 3.07 -6.99
C GLY A 57 9.33 4.23 -7.99
N GLN A 58 8.86 3.98 -9.21
CA GLN A 58 8.73 5.00 -10.24
C GLN A 58 7.39 4.83 -10.96
N GLY A 59 6.65 5.93 -11.11
CA GLY A 59 5.36 5.93 -11.80
C GLY A 59 4.45 7.02 -11.28
N MET A 60 3.43 7.39 -12.07
CA MET A 60 2.45 8.45 -11.73
C MET A 60 3.08 9.79 -11.32
N ASP A 61 4.32 10.03 -11.78
CA ASP A 61 5.12 11.19 -11.42
C ASP A 61 5.40 11.22 -9.89
N SER A 62 5.84 10.09 -9.35
CA SER A 62 6.09 9.86 -7.91
C SER A 62 7.25 8.88 -7.73
N ASP A 63 7.91 8.96 -6.57
CA ASP A 63 9.08 8.16 -6.21
C ASP A 63 8.82 7.14 -5.08
N ALA A 64 7.61 7.18 -4.49
CA ALA A 64 7.17 6.21 -3.50
C ALA A 64 5.66 5.96 -3.55
N ILE A 65 5.26 4.77 -3.12
CA ILE A 65 3.88 4.34 -2.93
C ILE A 65 3.66 3.89 -1.49
N MET A 66 2.50 4.23 -0.94
CA MET A 66 2.00 3.74 0.34
C MET A 66 0.55 3.26 0.18
N VAL A 67 0.26 2.07 0.69
CA VAL A 67 -1.10 1.51 0.74
C VAL A 67 -1.58 1.49 2.18
N SER A 68 -2.75 2.09 2.42
CA SER A 68 -3.38 2.13 3.74
C SER A 68 -4.86 1.76 3.68
N VAL A 69 -5.38 1.15 4.76
CA VAL A 69 -6.74 0.61 4.83
C VAL A 69 -7.50 1.27 5.99
N HIS A 70 -8.71 1.74 5.74
CA HIS A 70 -9.48 2.56 6.68
C HIS A 70 -10.93 2.07 6.81
N LYS A 71 -11.49 2.22 8.01
CA LYS A 71 -12.89 1.82 8.30
C LYS A 71 -13.92 2.65 7.54
N ASN A 72 -13.62 3.92 7.29
CA ASN A 72 -14.49 4.87 6.62
C ASN A 72 -13.69 6.12 6.20
N TYR A 73 -14.37 7.05 5.53
CA TYR A 73 -13.76 8.29 5.03
C TYR A 73 -13.21 9.17 6.15
N ALA A 74 -13.89 9.25 7.30
CA ALA A 74 -13.40 10.02 8.44
C ALA A 74 -12.09 9.46 8.99
N GLY A 75 -11.94 8.12 9.04
CA GLY A 75 -10.69 7.46 9.40
C GLY A 75 -9.55 7.81 8.43
N PHE A 76 -9.84 7.77 7.13
CA PHE A 76 -8.89 8.19 6.09
C PHE A 76 -8.48 9.66 6.23
N VAL A 77 -9.42 10.59 6.42
CA VAL A 77 -9.11 12.03 6.56
C VAL A 77 -8.21 12.30 7.77
N LYS A 78 -8.47 11.63 8.90
CA LYS A 78 -7.58 11.71 10.08
C LYS A 78 -6.15 11.27 9.72
N PHE A 79 -6.02 10.15 9.03
CA PHE A 79 -4.72 9.66 8.58
C PHE A 79 -4.04 10.61 7.56
N TYR A 80 -4.80 11.16 6.61
CA TYR A 80 -4.32 12.15 5.65
C TYR A 80 -3.68 13.36 6.35
N HIS A 81 -4.31 13.87 7.41
CA HIS A 81 -3.76 14.99 8.17
C HIS A 81 -2.48 14.62 8.92
N VAL A 82 -2.40 13.41 9.50
CA VAL A 82 -1.18 12.90 10.12
C VAL A 82 -0.06 12.80 9.09
N PHE A 83 -0.34 12.20 7.93
CA PHE A 83 0.64 12.07 6.85
C PHE A 83 1.14 13.43 6.38
N ARG A 84 0.22 14.37 6.08
CA ARG A 84 0.57 15.72 5.63
C ARG A 84 1.37 16.50 6.68
N ARG A 85 1.04 16.37 7.97
CA ARG A 85 1.77 17.01 9.07
C ARG A 85 3.20 16.48 9.17
N ASP A 86 3.36 15.17 9.11
CA ASP A 86 4.64 14.49 9.39
C ASP A 86 5.61 14.54 8.19
N TRP A 87 5.08 14.66 6.97
CA TRP A 87 5.83 14.57 5.72
C TRP A 87 5.78 15.83 4.84
N GLY A 88 4.89 16.79 5.09
CA GLY A 88 4.70 17.94 4.20
C GLY A 88 5.93 18.81 3.98
N LYS A 89 6.93 18.76 4.87
CA LYS A 89 8.21 19.44 4.68
C LYS A 89 9.13 18.71 3.70
N ASP A 90 9.05 17.37 3.66
CA ASP A 90 9.95 16.50 2.90
C ASP A 90 9.38 16.15 1.51
N LEU A 91 8.07 16.31 1.32
CA LEU A 91 7.38 16.00 0.07
C LEU A 91 7.25 17.22 -0.85
N ALA A 92 7.59 17.03 -2.11
CA ALA A 92 7.30 17.98 -3.17
C ALA A 92 5.80 18.00 -3.46
N ASP A 93 5.21 16.82 -3.67
CA ASP A 93 3.78 16.60 -3.82
C ASP A 93 3.38 15.18 -3.41
N PHE A 94 2.07 14.94 -3.34
CA PHE A 94 1.52 13.60 -3.27
C PHE A 94 0.10 13.57 -3.83
N LYS A 95 -0.27 12.43 -4.40
CA LYS A 95 -1.58 12.13 -4.99
C LYS A 95 -2.16 10.91 -4.31
N ILE A 96 -3.48 10.84 -4.20
CA ILE A 96 -4.15 9.71 -3.55
C ILE A 96 -5.21 9.15 -4.49
N PHE A 97 -5.17 7.85 -4.72
CA PHE A 97 -6.26 7.10 -5.32
C PHE A 97 -7.03 6.39 -4.20
N LEU A 98 -8.32 6.71 -4.06
CA LEU A 98 -9.20 6.11 -3.07
C LEU A 98 -10.08 5.06 -3.73
N MET A 99 -10.08 3.87 -3.15
CA MET A 99 -10.93 2.75 -3.56
C MET A 99 -11.87 2.39 -2.42
N SER A 100 -13.18 2.33 -2.70
CA SER A 100 -14.15 1.78 -1.75
C SER A 100 -14.18 0.26 -1.87
N VAL A 101 -14.02 -0.46 -0.76
CA VAL A 101 -14.03 -1.92 -0.75
C VAL A 101 -15.43 -2.47 -0.97
N LYS A 102 -16.48 -1.76 -0.51
CA LYS A 102 -17.88 -2.17 -0.68
C LYS A 102 -18.55 -1.55 -1.91
N GLY A 103 -18.14 -0.34 -2.30
CA GLY A 103 -18.80 0.46 -3.33
C GLY A 103 -18.12 0.46 -4.69
N SER A 104 -16.89 -0.05 -4.82
CA SER A 104 -16.23 -0.16 -6.12
C SER A 104 -16.46 -1.51 -6.78
N VAL A 105 -16.34 -1.55 -8.11
CA VAL A 105 -16.44 -2.79 -8.88
C VAL A 105 -15.11 -3.53 -8.78
N GLN A 106 -15.09 -4.65 -8.06
CA GLN A 106 -13.97 -5.57 -8.05
C GLN A 106 -14.00 -6.46 -9.28
N LEU A 107 -13.09 -6.23 -10.22
CA LEU A 107 -12.98 -7.04 -11.44
C LEU A 107 -12.28 -8.39 -11.21
N LYS A 108 -11.33 -8.43 -10.28
CA LYS A 108 -10.60 -9.64 -9.90
C LYS A 108 -10.24 -9.62 -8.41
N PRO A 109 -10.47 -10.72 -7.66
CA PRO A 109 -10.00 -10.84 -6.29
C PRO A 109 -8.47 -10.71 -6.17
N PHE A 110 -8.00 -10.12 -5.07
CA PHE A 110 -6.57 -10.17 -4.76
C PHE A 110 -6.25 -11.54 -4.18
N SER A 111 -5.50 -12.35 -4.93
CA SER A 111 -5.06 -13.69 -4.51
C SER A 111 -3.78 -14.07 -5.26
N PHE A 112 -2.83 -14.68 -4.55
CA PHE A 112 -1.62 -15.21 -5.18
C PHE A 112 -1.83 -16.56 -5.86
N ASN A 113 -2.99 -17.20 -5.71
CA ASN A 113 -3.29 -18.46 -6.41
C ASN A 113 -3.15 -18.32 -7.94
N TYR A 114 -3.43 -17.13 -8.48
CA TYR A 114 -3.30 -16.87 -9.91
C TYR A 114 -1.85 -16.84 -10.42
N LEU A 115 -0.86 -16.74 -9.52
CA LEU A 115 0.56 -16.80 -9.90
C LEU A 115 1.00 -18.22 -10.26
N ILE A 116 0.30 -19.25 -9.78
CA ILE A 116 0.57 -20.65 -10.15
C ILE A 116 0.37 -20.83 -11.66
N ASP A 117 -0.76 -20.34 -12.18
CA ASP A 117 -1.07 -20.39 -13.61
C ASP A 117 -0.04 -19.61 -14.44
N ALA A 118 0.46 -18.49 -13.92
CA ALA A 118 1.48 -17.67 -14.58
C ALA A 118 2.82 -18.41 -14.64
N TYR A 119 3.25 -19.00 -13.51
CA TYR A 119 4.49 -19.76 -13.41
C TYR A 119 4.48 -20.99 -14.33
N GLN A 120 3.38 -21.73 -14.42
CA GLN A 120 3.27 -22.89 -15.30
C GLN A 120 3.37 -22.51 -16.78
N LYS A 121 2.67 -21.44 -17.20
CA LYS A 121 2.68 -20.95 -18.59
C LYS A 121 4.05 -20.50 -19.09
N GLU A 122 4.94 -20.05 -18.20
CA GLU A 122 6.31 -19.68 -18.57
C GLU A 122 7.23 -20.89 -18.73
N ASN A 123 6.98 -21.99 -18.00
CA ASN A 123 7.79 -23.20 -18.06
C ASN A 123 7.35 -24.18 -19.18
N ASP A 124 6.16 -23.99 -19.75
CA ASP A 124 5.65 -24.76 -20.91
C ASP A 124 6.07 -24.15 -22.27
N LYS A 125 6.89 -23.10 -22.27
CA LYS A 125 7.49 -22.46 -23.47
C LYS A 125 8.98 -22.77 -23.57
#